data_AF-A0A3N5ZSN8-F1
#
_entry.id   AF-A0A3N5ZSN8-F1
#
_cell.length_a   1.000
_cell.length_b   1.000
_cell.length_c   1.000
_cell.angle_alpha   90.00
_cell.angle_beta   90.00
_cell.angle_gamma   90.00
#
_symmetry.space_group_name_H-M   'P 1'
#
loop_
_entity.id
_entity.type
_entity.pdbx_description
1 polymer ?
#
loop_
_entity_poly.entity_id
_entity_poly.type
_entity_poly.pdbx_seq_one_letter_code
_entity_poly.pdbx_strand_id
1 'polypeptide(L)'
;GIMKLEALGERTIWVDCDVIQADGGTRTASITGGYVALVLALKRLQSQGVIATLPVTDMVAATSVGIVDGAALLDLAYEEDSRAEVDMNVVQTGDGRLIEVQGTAEAAPFDRAALLAMLDLAASGIRELNALQRAALEG
;
A
#
# COMPACT_ATOMS: atom_id res chain seq x y z
N GLY A 1 -6.86 -9.95 7.12
CA GLY A 1 -5.86 -9.95 6.03
C GLY A 1 -6.56 -10.19 4.70
N ILE A 2 -5.84 -10.02 3.59
CA ILE A 2 -6.40 -10.17 2.22
C ILE A 2 -6.19 -11.56 1.61
N MET A 3 -5.69 -12.52 2.40
CA MET A 3 -5.31 -13.87 1.96
C MET A 3 -6.07 -14.95 2.73
N LYS A 4 -6.54 -15.97 2.01
CA LYS A 4 -7.02 -17.25 2.55
C LYS A 4 -5.88 -18.26 2.53
N LEU A 5 -5.12 -18.31 3.62
CA LEU A 5 -3.91 -19.13 3.70
C LEU A 5 -4.21 -20.63 3.58
N GLU A 6 -5.41 -21.07 3.98
CA GLU A 6 -5.85 -22.46 3.84
C GLU A 6 -5.96 -22.88 2.37
N ALA A 7 -6.38 -21.95 1.50
CA ALA A 7 -6.48 -22.19 0.05
C ALA A 7 -5.10 -22.19 -0.64
N LEU A 8 -4.09 -21.57 -0.02
CA LEU A 8 -2.69 -21.66 -0.46
C LEU A 8 -2.06 -23.02 -0.09
N GLY A 9 -2.54 -23.66 0.97
CA GLY A 9 -1.99 -24.91 1.52
C GLY A 9 -0.65 -24.71 2.24
N GLU A 10 0.08 -25.79 2.49
CA GLU A 10 1.38 -25.77 3.18
C GLU A 10 2.51 -25.23 2.28
N ARG A 11 2.43 -23.93 1.96
CA ARG A 11 3.37 -23.24 1.09
C ARG A 11 3.64 -21.84 1.63
N THR A 12 4.85 -21.36 1.37
CA THR A 12 5.26 -19.99 1.67
C THR A 12 5.48 -19.26 0.36
N ILE A 13 4.88 -18.08 0.21
CA ILE A 13 5.23 -17.14 -0.85
C ILE A 13 6.21 -16.15 -0.26
N TRP A 14 7.40 -16.08 -0.86
CA TRP A 14 8.40 -15.07 -0.57
C TRP A 14 8.18 -13.89 -1.52
N VAL A 15 7.95 -12.71 -0.95
CA VAL A 15 7.89 -11.46 -1.70
C VAL A 15 9.15 -10.68 -1.33
N ASP A 16 9.98 -10.42 -2.33
CA ASP A 16 11.22 -9.67 -2.16
C ASP A 16 11.10 -8.32 -2.88
N CYS A 17 11.53 -7.26 -2.19
CA CYS A 17 11.33 -5.88 -2.63
C CYS A 17 12.67 -5.14 -2.58
N ASP A 18 13.41 -5.19 -3.68
CA ASP A 18 14.68 -4.49 -3.84
C ASP A 18 14.47 -3.10 -4.45
N VAL A 19 14.82 -2.06 -3.69
CA VAL A 19 14.76 -0.67 -4.14
C VAL A 19 15.99 -0.37 -4.99
N ILE A 20 15.80 -0.25 -6.31
CA ILE A 20 16.87 0.12 -7.26
C ILE A 20 17.17 1.63 -7.27
N GLN A 21 16.19 2.46 -6.93
CA GLN A 21 16.29 3.90 -6.78
C GLN A 21 15.29 4.36 -5.71
N ALA A 22 15.72 5.24 -4.81
CA ALA A 22 14.90 5.75 -3.71
C ALA A 22 14.72 7.27 -3.85
N ASP A 23 13.47 7.72 -3.75
CA ASP A 23 13.10 9.15 -3.72
C ASP A 23 11.82 9.37 -2.89
N GLY A 24 11.76 8.77 -1.70
CA GLY A 24 10.55 8.74 -0.87
C GLY A 24 9.62 7.55 -1.17
N GLY A 25 8.68 7.28 -0.27
CA GLY A 25 7.59 6.30 -0.48
C GLY A 25 8.00 4.83 -0.73
N THR A 26 9.26 4.44 -0.49
CA THR A 26 9.74 3.10 -0.92
C THR A 26 8.99 1.94 -0.25
N ARG A 27 8.56 2.09 1.01
CA ARG A 27 7.76 1.10 1.75
C ARG A 27 6.37 0.92 1.13
N THR A 28 5.67 2.02 0.88
CA THR A 28 4.30 2.04 0.35
C THR A 28 4.28 1.58 -1.11
N ALA A 29 5.27 1.99 -1.89
CA ALA A 29 5.52 1.47 -3.24
C ALA A 29 5.77 -0.05 -3.23
N SER A 30 6.59 -0.55 -2.29
CA SER A 30 6.89 -1.98 -2.15
C SER A 30 5.66 -2.81 -1.81
N ILE A 31 4.76 -2.31 -0.95
CA ILE A 31 3.50 -3.01 -0.61
C ILE A 31 2.59 -3.10 -1.85
N THR A 32 2.42 -1.98 -2.57
CA THR A 32 1.56 -1.90 -3.76
C THR A 32 2.12 -2.77 -4.91
N GLY A 33 3.41 -2.66 -5.22
CA GLY A 33 4.05 -3.51 -6.23
C GLY A 33 4.09 -4.98 -5.83
N GLY A 34 4.37 -5.26 -4.56
CA GLY A 34 4.42 -6.61 -4.00
C GLY A 34 3.07 -7.34 -4.10
N TYR A 35 1.95 -6.62 -3.95
CA TYR A 35 0.62 -7.18 -4.19
C TYR A 35 0.45 -7.66 -5.64
N VAL A 36 0.82 -6.84 -6.61
CA VAL A 36 0.71 -7.21 -8.04
C VAL A 36 1.57 -8.44 -8.33
N ALA A 37 2.82 -8.47 -7.85
CA ALA A 37 3.72 -9.61 -8.00
C ALA A 37 3.15 -10.89 -7.36
N LEU A 38 2.60 -10.79 -6.15
CA LEU A 38 1.93 -11.89 -5.45
C LEU A 38 0.77 -12.45 -6.26
N VAL A 39 -0.12 -11.60 -6.77
CA VAL A 39 -1.28 -12.03 -7.55
C VAL A 39 -0.85 -12.73 -8.84
N LEU A 40 0.14 -12.21 -9.55
CA LEU A 40 0.68 -12.84 -10.75
C LEU A 40 1.25 -14.24 -10.46
N ALA A 41 2.03 -14.38 -9.39
CA ALA A 41 2.56 -15.67 -8.94
C ALA A 41 1.43 -16.66 -8.61
N LEU A 42 0.40 -16.22 -7.89
CA LEU A 42 -0.74 -17.07 -7.52
C LEU A 42 -1.60 -17.46 -8.73
N LYS A 43 -1.83 -16.54 -9.68
CA LYS A 43 -2.50 -16.85 -10.96
C LYS A 43 -1.74 -17.91 -11.74
N ARG A 44 -0.41 -17.83 -11.77
CA ARG A 44 0.43 -18.86 -12.40
C ARG A 44 0.27 -20.22 -11.70
N LEU A 45 0.36 -20.28 -10.38
CA LEU A 45 0.16 -21.52 -9.62
C LEU A 45 -1.23 -22.13 -9.86
N GLN A 46 -2.26 -21.28 -9.95
CA GLN A 46 -3.62 -21.72 -10.27
C GLN A 46 -3.70 -22.29 -11.69
N SER A 47 -3.13 -21.61 -12.68
CA SER A 47 -3.13 -22.09 -14.09
C SER A 47 -2.39 -23.42 -14.27
N GLN A 48 -1.43 -23.71 -13.40
CA GLN A 48 -0.68 -24.97 -13.36
C GLN A 48 -1.38 -26.07 -12.54
N GLY A 49 -2.54 -25.77 -11.94
CA GLY A 49 -3.28 -26.71 -11.08
C GLY A 49 -2.61 -26.98 -9.72
N VAL A 50 -1.61 -26.18 -9.32
CA VAL A 50 -0.92 -26.34 -8.02
C VAL A 50 -1.82 -25.93 -6.86
N ILE A 51 -2.67 -24.93 -7.09
CA ILE A 51 -3.74 -24.50 -6.17
C ILE A 51 -5.07 -24.50 -6.92
N ALA A 52 -6.15 -24.87 -6.23
CA ALA A 52 -7.48 -25.00 -6.83
C ALA A 52 -8.13 -23.63 -7.14
N THR A 53 -7.91 -22.65 -6.28
CA THR A 53 -8.52 -21.31 -6.38
C THR A 53 -7.49 -20.24 -6.06
N LEU A 54 -7.74 -19.02 -6.55
CA LEU A 54 -6.93 -17.86 -6.19
C LEU A 54 -7.21 -17.47 -4.73
N PRO A 55 -6.22 -17.52 -3.82
CA PRO A 55 -6.44 -17.34 -2.38
C PRO A 55 -6.49 -15.87 -1.94
N VAL A 56 -6.70 -14.94 -2.87
CA VAL A 56 -6.74 -13.49 -2.62
C VAL A 56 -8.19 -13.04 -2.49
N THR A 57 -8.55 -12.39 -1.39
CA THR A 57 -9.93 -11.95 -1.12
C THR A 57 -10.20 -10.49 -1.46
N ASP A 58 -9.16 -9.67 -1.52
CA ASP A 58 -9.25 -8.24 -1.83
C ASP A 58 -7.89 -7.73 -2.34
N MET A 59 -7.87 -6.49 -2.83
CA MET A 59 -6.64 -5.77 -3.12
C MET A 59 -6.02 -5.21 -1.85
N VAL A 60 -4.72 -4.93 -1.91
CA VAL A 60 -4.05 -4.06 -0.94
C VAL A 60 -3.22 -3.04 -1.71
N ALA A 61 -3.22 -1.81 -1.25
CA ALA A 61 -2.34 -0.75 -1.73
C ALA A 61 -2.00 0.18 -0.57
N ALA A 62 -0.90 0.91 -0.72
CA ALA A 62 -0.40 1.79 0.31
C ALA A 62 0.15 3.09 -0.29
N THR A 63 0.06 4.18 0.46
CA THR A 63 0.64 5.48 0.10
C THR A 63 1.11 6.21 1.35
N SER A 64 2.04 7.15 1.20
CA SER A 64 2.42 8.09 2.24
C SER A 64 1.59 9.36 2.11
N VAL A 65 1.37 10.03 3.23
CA VAL A 65 0.76 11.35 3.33
C VAL A 65 1.44 12.09 4.48
N GLY A 66 1.53 13.40 4.41
CA GLY A 66 2.12 14.17 5.51
C GLY A 66 1.75 15.63 5.49
N ILE A 67 2.21 16.35 6.50
CA ILE A 67 2.04 17.80 6.60
C ILE A 67 3.38 18.46 6.32
N VAL A 68 3.43 19.30 5.29
CA VAL A 68 4.61 20.08 4.91
C VAL A 68 4.18 21.53 4.79
N ASP A 69 4.89 22.44 5.47
CA ASP A 69 4.57 23.87 5.52
C ASP A 69 3.09 24.14 5.89
N GLY A 70 2.55 23.36 6.83
CA GLY A 70 1.16 23.44 7.27
C GLY A 70 0.11 22.87 6.31
N ALA A 71 0.49 22.27 5.18
CA ALA A 71 -0.41 21.68 4.19
C ALA A 71 -0.30 20.15 4.12
N ALA A 72 -1.45 19.47 4.01
CA ALA A 72 -1.47 18.01 3.80
C ALA A 72 -1.13 17.66 2.35
N LEU A 73 -0.11 16.83 2.16
CA LEU A 73 0.38 16.35 0.87
C LEU A 73 0.24 14.83 0.74
N LEU A 74 0.11 14.35 -0.49
CA LEU A 74 -0.01 12.95 -0.87
C LEU A 74 1.27 12.50 -1.58
N ASP A 75 1.71 11.27 -1.29
CA ASP A 75 2.82 10.61 -1.98
C ASP A 75 4.13 11.42 -1.89
N LEU A 76 4.60 11.63 -0.65
CA LEU A 76 5.76 12.48 -0.36
C LEU A 76 7.02 11.96 -1.06
N ALA A 77 7.66 12.84 -1.84
CA ALA A 77 9.02 12.64 -2.32
C ALA A 77 10.04 12.83 -1.18
N TYR A 78 11.30 12.42 -1.38
CA TYR A 78 12.32 12.49 -0.32
C TYR A 78 12.52 13.90 0.26
N GLU A 79 12.53 14.92 -0.59
CA GLU A 79 12.69 16.31 -0.15
C GLU A 79 11.50 16.81 0.70
N GLU A 80 10.30 16.30 0.42
CA GLU A 80 9.08 16.64 1.17
C GLU A 80 9.05 15.91 2.50
N ASP A 81 9.33 14.61 2.48
CA ASP A 81 9.41 13.74 3.67
C ASP A 81 10.46 14.27 4.66
N SER A 82 11.63 14.68 4.18
CA SER A 82 12.71 15.21 5.02
C SER A 82 12.37 16.52 5.77
N ARG A 83 11.32 17.22 5.33
CA ARG A 83 10.85 18.49 5.92
C ARG A 83 9.46 18.39 6.53
N ALA A 84 8.85 17.20 6.49
CA ALA A 84 7.49 17.01 6.96
C ALA A 84 7.41 17.22 8.48
N GLU A 85 6.39 17.95 8.92
CA GLU A 85 6.03 18.11 10.33
C GLU A 85 5.37 16.84 10.86
N VAL A 86 4.68 16.13 9.96
CA VAL A 86 4.01 14.85 10.20
C VAL A 86 4.21 13.97 8.98
N ASP A 87 4.68 12.75 9.19
CA ASP A 87 4.69 11.67 8.20
C ASP A 87 3.66 10.61 8.60
N MET A 88 2.93 10.06 7.63
CA MET A 88 2.00 8.97 7.84
C MET A 88 1.94 8.02 6.64
N ASN A 89 2.12 6.74 6.93
CA ASN A 89 1.92 5.65 5.99
C ASN A 89 0.54 5.02 6.20
N VAL A 90 -0.20 4.81 5.12
CA VAL A 90 -1.55 4.23 5.14
C VAL A 90 -1.61 3.04 4.20
N VAL A 91 -2.15 1.91 4.69
CA VAL A 91 -2.40 0.69 3.91
C VAL A 91 -3.89 0.40 3.94
N GLN A 92 -4.51 0.26 2.77
CA GLN A 92 -5.95 -0.03 2.63
C GLN A 92 -6.22 -1.22 1.73
N THR A 93 -7.36 -1.85 2.00
CA THR A 93 -7.99 -2.82 1.11
C THR A 93 -8.66 -2.15 -0.09
N GLY A 94 -9.03 -2.94 -1.11
CA GLY A 94 -9.75 -2.46 -2.29
C GLY A 94 -11.13 -1.87 -2.00
N ASP A 95 -11.80 -2.30 -0.92
CA ASP A 95 -13.08 -1.73 -0.47
C ASP A 95 -12.94 -0.56 0.53
N GLY A 96 -11.71 -0.09 0.77
CA GLY A 96 -11.41 1.10 1.57
C GLY A 96 -11.27 0.85 3.07
N ARG A 97 -11.35 -0.41 3.55
CA ARG A 97 -11.02 -0.72 4.95
C ARG A 97 -9.51 -0.59 5.20
N LEU A 98 -9.16 0.01 6.34
CA LEU A 98 -7.78 0.19 6.80
C LEU A 98 -7.17 -1.15 7.26
N ILE A 99 -5.96 -1.44 6.79
CA ILE A 99 -5.11 -2.54 7.27
C ILE A 99 -4.09 -2.01 8.28
N GLU A 100 -3.47 -0.88 7.95
CA GLU A 100 -2.42 -0.25 8.77
C GLU A 100 -2.49 1.27 8.61
N VAL A 101 -2.33 1.96 9.74
CA VAL A 101 -2.12 3.42 9.80
C VAL A 101 -0.99 3.65 10.77
N GLN A 102 0.09 4.25 10.30
CA GLN A 102 1.23 4.63 11.13
C GLN A 102 1.57 6.08 10.84
N GLY A 103 1.24 6.97 11.77
CA GLY A 103 1.56 8.38 11.70
C GLY A 103 2.50 8.79 12.84
N THR A 104 3.46 9.64 12.52
CA THR A 104 4.45 10.19 13.46
C THR A 104 4.49 11.70 13.32
N ALA A 105 4.34 12.41 14.43
CA ALA A 105 4.64 13.84 14.49
C ALA A 105 6.15 14.00 14.68
N GLU A 106 6.86 14.47 13.65
CA GLU A 106 8.30 14.74 13.70
C GLU A 106 8.59 16.08 14.39
N ALA A 107 7.61 17.00 14.40
CA ALA A 107 7.68 18.29 15.06
C ALA A 107 6.53 18.49 16.08
N ALA A 108 5.60 19.39 15.80
CA ALA A 108 4.46 19.65 16.67
C ALA A 108 3.43 18.50 16.58
N PRO A 109 2.78 18.12 17.70
CA PRO A 109 1.64 17.21 17.64
C PRO A 109 0.55 17.74 16.70
N PHE A 110 -0.04 16.87 15.89
CA PHE A 110 -1.17 17.20 15.04
C PHE A 110 -2.49 16.81 15.71
N ASP A 111 -3.55 17.54 15.37
CA ASP A 111 -4.87 17.28 15.93
C ASP A 111 -5.64 16.19 15.16
N ARG A 112 -6.81 15.83 15.69
CA ARG A 112 -7.68 14.82 15.07
C ARG A 112 -8.19 15.25 13.69
N ALA A 113 -8.36 16.56 13.44
CA ALA A 113 -8.85 17.04 12.15
C ALA A 113 -7.78 16.84 11.06
N ALA A 114 -6.52 17.15 11.38
CA ALA A 114 -5.38 16.88 10.53
C ALA A 114 -5.23 15.38 10.21
N LEU A 115 -5.37 14.51 11.22
CA LEU A 115 -5.36 13.05 11.01
C LEU A 115 -6.41 12.63 9.96
N LEU A 116 -7.65 13.09 10.11
CA LEU A 116 -8.74 12.73 9.20
C LEU A 116 -8.50 13.28 7.80
N ALA A 117 -8.01 14.51 7.66
CA ALA A 117 -7.68 15.09 6.36
C ALA A 117 -6.62 14.27 5.61
N MET A 118 -5.57 13.83 6.31
CA MET A 118 -4.55 12.96 5.70
C MET A 118 -5.11 11.58 5.35
N LEU A 119 -5.99 10.99 6.19
CA LEU A 119 -6.64 9.72 5.88
C LEU A 119 -7.56 9.81 4.65
N ASP A 120 -8.30 10.89 4.50
CA ASP A 120 -9.16 11.14 3.34
C ASP A 120 -8.32 11.31 2.05
N LEU A 121 -7.18 12.00 2.16
CA LEU A 121 -6.23 12.18 1.07
C LEU A 121 -5.59 10.84 0.65
N ALA A 122 -5.10 10.06 1.63
CA ALA A 122 -4.54 8.73 1.39
C ALA A 122 -5.57 7.80 0.74
N ALA A 123 -6.83 7.85 1.19
CA ALA A 123 -7.91 7.06 0.59
C ALA A 123 -8.14 7.43 -0.88
N SER A 124 -7.92 8.68 -1.28
CA SER A 124 -7.98 9.07 -2.69
C SER A 124 -6.84 8.49 -3.51
N GLY A 125 -5.59 8.65 -3.04
CA GLY A 125 -4.43 8.08 -3.72
C GLY A 125 -4.52 6.56 -3.85
N ILE A 126 -4.96 5.87 -2.80
CA ILE A 126 -5.10 4.41 -2.82
C ILE A 126 -6.19 3.95 -3.81
N ARG A 127 -7.29 4.72 -4.00
CA ARG A 127 -8.26 4.40 -5.06
C ARG A 127 -7.63 4.45 -6.46
N GLU A 128 -6.75 5.41 -6.71
CA GLU A 128 -6.03 5.53 -7.98
C GLU A 128 -5.03 4.38 -8.15
N LEU A 129 -4.24 4.06 -7.11
CA LEU A 129 -3.34 2.92 -7.11
C LEU A 129 -4.09 1.61 -7.38
N ASN A 130 -5.24 1.40 -6.75
CA ASN A 130 -6.08 0.24 -6.99
C ASN A 130 -6.55 0.13 -8.44
N ALA A 131 -6.85 1.24 -9.12
CA ALA A 131 -7.18 1.23 -10.54
C ALA A 131 -5.98 0.82 -11.40
N LEU A 132 -4.78 1.34 -11.09
CA LEU A 132 -3.54 0.97 -11.78
C LEU A 132 -3.18 -0.51 -11.58
N GLN A 133 -3.34 -1.04 -10.36
CA GLN A 133 -3.12 -2.46 -10.07
C GLN A 133 -4.05 -3.36 -10.89
N ARG A 134 -5.33 -3.00 -11.03
CA ARG A 134 -6.28 -3.75 -11.87
C ARG A 134 -5.84 -3.77 -13.32
N ALA A 135 -5.49 -2.61 -13.87
CA ALA A 135 -5.02 -2.51 -15.26
C ALA A 135 -3.76 -3.36 -15.50
N ALA A 136 -2.82 -3.37 -14.55
CA ALA A 136 -1.60 -4.17 -14.65
C ALA A 136 -1.86 -5.69 -14.57
N LEU A 137 -2.95 -6.13 -13.94
CA LEU A 137 -3.32 -7.54 -13.76
C LEU A 137 -4.23 -8.09 -14.86
N GLU A 138 -4.75 -7.23 -15.75
CA GLU A 138 -5.59 -7.59 -16.90
C GLU A 138 -4.78 -7.80 -18.19
N GLY A 139 -3.56 -7.26 -18.27
CA GLY A 139 -2.60 -7.51 -19.36
C GLY A 139 -1.89 -8.85 -19.25
#